data_AF-A0A8S0FHC0-F1
#
_entry.id   AF-A0A8S0FHC0-F1
#
_cell.length_a   1.000
_cell.length_b   1.000
_cell.length_c   1.000
_cell.angle_alpha   90.00
_cell.angle_beta   90.00
_cell.angle_gamma   90.00
#
_symmetry.space_group_name_H-M   'P 1'
#
loop_
_entity.id
_entity.type
_entity.pdbx_description
1 polymer ?
#
loop_
_entity_poly.entity_id
_entity_poly.type
_entity_poly.pdbx_seq_one_letter_code
_entity_poly.pdbx_strand_id
1 'polypeptide(L)'
;MSTRATEILKHIYGEGEFSTDYDLHLPVDVEDKIKEFIGDTRIVIINPLGAKKICRLTFEQIKVIYQEMKLHFENYRVIFTGLPQDLLTIPIPEIETLPFNEFIYTVALTKYSDFVISVDTALVHIAAAYHKPTLAFYPNSRTPEYPSTFNLVPK
;
A
#
# COMPACT_ATOMS: atom_id res chain seq x y z
N MET A 1 7.12 3.39 -18.19
CA MET A 1 7.06 1.97 -18.60
C MET A 1 8.40 1.59 -19.23
N SER A 2 8.92 0.37 -19.04
CA SER A 2 10.21 0.00 -19.63
C SER A 2 10.09 -0.23 -21.13
N THR A 3 11.16 0.04 -21.90
CA THR A 3 11.21 -0.18 -23.35
C THR A 3 10.78 -1.60 -23.72
N ARG A 4 11.14 -2.58 -22.89
CA ARG A 4 10.80 -3.98 -23.10
C ARG A 4 9.30 -4.27 -22.93
N ALA A 5 8.64 -3.65 -21.95
CA ALA A 5 7.20 -3.80 -21.76
C ALA A 5 6.42 -3.19 -22.93
N THR A 6 6.86 -2.02 -23.42
CA THR A 6 6.25 -1.38 -24.60
C THR A 6 6.34 -2.25 -25.84
N GLU A 7 7.49 -2.88 -26.11
CA GLU A 7 7.65 -3.77 -27.27
C GLU A 7 6.78 -5.04 -27.17
N ILE A 8 6.62 -5.60 -25.97
CA ILE A 8 5.70 -6.74 -25.75
C ILE A 8 4.25 -6.33 -26.02
N LEU A 9 3.83 -5.17 -25.49
CA LEU A 9 2.47 -4.68 -25.65
C LEU A 9 2.16 -4.35 -27.12
N LYS A 10 3.11 -3.77 -27.86
CA LYS A 10 2.99 -3.59 -29.31
C LYS A 10 2.83 -4.91 -30.06
N HIS A 11 3.55 -5.95 -29.65
CA HIS A 11 3.41 -7.26 -30.26
C HIS A 11 2.03 -7.89 -30.01
N ILE A 12 1.45 -7.65 -28.82
CA ILE A 12 0.15 -8.22 -28.42
C ILE A 12 -1.02 -7.42 -29.01
N TYR A 13 -0.96 -6.09 -28.92
CA TYR A 13 -2.08 -5.18 -29.23
C TYR A 13 -1.91 -4.40 -30.55
N GLY A 14 -0.77 -4.55 -31.23
CA GLY A 14 -0.43 -3.78 -32.42
C GLY A 14 0.21 -2.43 -32.12
N GLU A 15 0.51 -1.66 -33.17
CA GLU A 15 0.98 -0.28 -33.00
C GLU A 15 -0.18 0.65 -32.63
N GLY A 16 0.01 1.48 -31.60
CA GLY A 16 -1.00 2.42 -31.11
C GLY A 16 -0.81 2.76 -29.63
N GLU A 17 -1.70 3.60 -29.10
CA GLU A 17 -1.82 3.82 -27.67
C GLU A 17 -2.66 2.71 -27.03
N PHE A 18 -2.16 2.16 -25.93
CA PHE A 18 -2.86 1.16 -25.13
C PHE A 18 -2.80 1.56 -23.66
N SER A 19 -3.91 1.40 -22.94
CA SER A 19 -3.93 1.60 -21.49
C SER A 19 -3.13 0.47 -20.82
N THR A 20 -2.38 0.85 -19.79
CA THR A 20 -1.73 -0.11 -18.88
C THR A 20 -2.26 0.00 -17.47
N ASP A 21 -3.45 0.57 -17.35
CA ASP A 21 -4.13 0.68 -16.07
C ASP A 21 -4.58 -0.71 -15.64
N TYR A 22 -4.40 -0.99 -14.35
CA TYR A 22 -4.92 -2.21 -13.78
C TYR A 22 -6.43 -2.08 -13.62
N ASP A 23 -7.18 -3.07 -14.07
CA ASP A 23 -8.59 -3.22 -13.73
C ASP A 23 -8.73 -4.26 -12.62
N LEU A 24 -9.30 -3.84 -11.48
CA LEU A 24 -9.51 -4.69 -10.31
C LEU A 24 -11.00 -4.68 -9.94
N HIS A 25 -11.66 -5.82 -10.16
CA HIS A 25 -13.04 -6.02 -9.73
C HIS A 25 -13.10 -6.57 -8.30
N LEU A 26 -14.07 -6.09 -7.54
CA LEU A 26 -14.34 -6.53 -6.17
C LEU A 26 -15.77 -7.09 -6.08
N PRO A 27 -15.97 -8.19 -5.33
CA PRO A 27 -17.31 -8.65 -4.97
C PRO A 27 -18.06 -7.58 -4.16
N VAL A 28 -19.35 -7.40 -4.45
CA VAL A 28 -20.19 -6.38 -3.79
C VAL A 28 -20.23 -6.58 -2.27
N ASP A 29 -20.30 -7.83 -1.81
CA ASP A 29 -20.32 -8.16 -0.38
C ASP A 29 -19.02 -7.78 0.35
N VAL A 30 -17.87 -7.86 -0.33
CA VAL A 30 -16.58 -7.39 0.20
C VAL A 30 -16.57 -5.88 0.30
N GLU A 31 -17.07 -5.19 -0.73
CA GLU A 31 -17.16 -3.73 -0.75
C GLU A 31 -18.08 -3.20 0.35
N ASP A 32 -19.24 -3.83 0.54
CA ASP A 32 -20.23 -3.42 1.54
C ASP A 32 -19.69 -3.58 2.96
N LYS A 33 -19.02 -4.71 3.26
CA LYS A 33 -18.34 -4.92 4.56
C LYS A 33 -17.26 -3.87 4.85
N ILE A 34 -16.49 -3.49 3.83
CA ILE A 34 -15.48 -2.43 4.00
C ILE A 34 -16.14 -1.08 4.24
N LYS A 35 -17.18 -0.73 3.47
CA LYS A 35 -17.92 0.53 3.66
C LYS A 35 -18.53 0.62 5.05
N GLU A 36 -19.12 -0.46 5.55
CA GLU A 36 -19.66 -0.53 6.91
C GLU A 36 -18.56 -0.32 7.96
N PHE A 37 -17.40 -0.96 7.78
CA PHE A 37 -16.26 -0.85 8.71
C PHE A 37 -15.63 0.55 8.73
N ILE A 38 -15.51 1.21 7.58
CA ILE A 38 -14.90 2.54 7.49
C ILE A 38 -15.90 3.68 7.78
N GLY A 39 -17.20 3.47 7.53
CA GLY A 39 -18.21 4.52 7.64
C GLY A 39 -17.84 5.77 6.83
N ASP A 40 -18.08 6.96 7.39
CA ASP A 40 -17.76 8.25 6.76
C ASP A 40 -16.35 8.76 7.06
N THR A 41 -15.46 7.89 7.57
CA THR A 41 -14.13 8.32 8.02
C THR A 41 -13.14 8.41 6.86
N ARG A 42 -12.21 9.36 6.98
CA ARG A 42 -11.09 9.46 6.04
C ARG A 42 -10.02 8.44 6.41
N ILE A 43 -9.53 7.69 5.44
CA ILE A 43 -8.65 6.54 5.68
C ILE A 43 -7.28 6.77 5.05
N VAL A 44 -6.24 6.60 5.88
CA VAL A 44 -4.88 6.36 5.39
C VAL A 44 -4.47 4.93 5.70
N ILE A 45 -3.95 4.23 4.70
CA ILE A 45 -3.40 2.88 4.86
C ILE A 45 -1.90 2.99 5.09
N ILE A 46 -1.38 2.28 6.10
CA ILE A 46 0.07 2.09 6.27
C ILE A 46 0.40 0.60 6.15
N ASN A 47 1.23 0.24 5.17
CA ASN A 47 1.79 -1.10 5.02
C ASN A 47 3.32 -1.06 5.11
N PRO A 48 3.88 -1.16 6.33
CA PRO A 48 5.30 -0.91 6.54
C PRO A 48 6.17 -2.15 6.33
N LEU A 49 5.56 -3.32 6.11
CA LEU A 49 6.22 -4.62 6.28
C LEU A 49 6.14 -5.45 4.99
N GLY A 50 7.22 -5.43 4.21
CA GLY A 50 7.39 -6.31 3.04
C GLY A 50 7.83 -7.73 3.41
N ALA A 51 7.79 -8.62 2.41
CA ALA A 51 8.08 -10.05 2.57
C ALA A 51 9.54 -10.35 2.99
N LYS A 52 10.50 -9.52 2.56
CA LYS A 52 11.91 -9.61 2.96
C LYS A 52 12.24 -8.52 3.96
N LYS A 53 13.15 -8.78 4.90
CA LYS A 53 13.61 -7.78 5.89
C LYS A 53 14.04 -6.47 5.23
N ILE A 54 14.82 -6.53 4.14
CA ILE A 54 15.24 -5.35 3.36
C ILE A 54 14.08 -4.50 2.81
N CYS A 55 12.90 -5.08 2.64
CA CYS A 55 11.70 -4.40 2.16
C CYS A 55 10.78 -3.96 3.31
N ARG A 56 11.29 -3.83 4.54
CA ARG A 56 10.51 -3.42 5.72
C ARG A 56 11.06 -2.11 6.25
N LEU A 57 10.17 -1.24 6.73
CA LEU A 57 10.56 -0.09 7.52
C LEU A 57 11.07 -0.54 8.89
N THR A 58 12.02 0.21 9.45
CA THR A 58 12.44 0.03 10.84
C THR A 58 11.34 0.49 11.79
N PHE A 59 11.38 0.01 13.04
CA PHE A 59 10.43 0.43 14.06
C PHE A 59 10.42 1.95 14.31
N GLU A 60 11.60 2.58 14.32
CA GLU A 60 11.69 4.04 14.44
C GLU A 60 11.06 4.75 13.24
N GLN A 61 11.25 4.25 12.02
CA GLN A 61 10.60 4.82 10.84
C GLN A 61 9.08 4.69 10.91
N ILE A 62 8.56 3.53 11.30
CA ILE A 62 7.12 3.31 11.46
C ILE A 62 6.54 4.29 12.49
N LYS A 63 7.24 4.46 13.63
CA LYS A 63 6.84 5.37 14.69
C LYS A 63 6.83 6.82 14.23
N VAL A 64 7.87 7.29 13.53
CA VAL A 64 7.94 8.64 12.98
C VAL A 64 6.79 8.86 11.99
N ILE A 65 6.58 7.96 11.03
CA ILE A 65 5.49 8.08 10.05
C ILE A 65 4.14 8.16 10.77
N TYR A 66 3.90 7.29 11.75
CA TYR A 66 2.65 7.32 12.51
C TYR A 66 2.44 8.63 13.27
N GLN A 67 3.49 9.16 13.90
CA GLN A 67 3.45 10.43 14.62
C GLN A 67 3.16 11.61 13.68
N GLU A 68 3.84 11.66 12.53
CA GLU A 68 3.58 12.68 11.49
C GLU A 68 2.15 12.60 10.97
N MET A 69 1.63 11.39 10.73
CA MET A 69 0.23 11.21 10.34
C MET A 69 -0.73 11.73 11.40
N LYS A 70 -0.49 11.41 12.68
CA LYS A 70 -1.35 11.90 13.77
C LYS A 70 -1.25 13.41 13.97
N LEU A 71 -0.07 14.01 13.78
CA LEU A 71 0.15 15.44 13.95
C LEU A 71 -0.49 16.27 12.83
N HIS A 72 -0.40 15.81 11.57
CA HIS A 72 -0.81 16.60 10.41
C HIS A 72 -2.17 16.19 9.82
N PHE A 73 -2.68 15.01 10.18
CA PHE A 73 -3.88 14.42 9.60
C PHE A 73 -4.83 13.88 10.70
N GLU A 74 -5.15 14.71 11.70
CA GLU A 74 -5.96 14.34 12.86
C GLU A 74 -7.33 13.73 12.50
N ASN A 75 -7.93 14.13 11.38
CA ASN A 75 -9.23 13.64 10.91
C ASN A 75 -9.16 12.30 10.15
N TYR A 76 -7.97 11.69 10.05
CA TYR A 76 -7.78 10.43 9.35
C TYR A 76 -7.62 9.27 10.34
N ARG A 77 -8.34 8.19 10.07
CA ARG A 77 -8.07 6.88 10.65
C ARG A 77 -6.88 6.25 9.94
N VAL A 78 -5.91 5.82 10.74
CA VAL A 78 -4.70 5.17 10.26
C VAL A 78 -4.88 3.67 10.41
N ILE A 79 -4.98 2.95 9.30
CA ILE A 79 -5.22 1.51 9.31
C ILE A 79 -3.96 0.80 8.82
N PHE A 80 -3.38 0.00 9.69
CA PHE A 80 -2.22 -0.83 9.36
C PHE A 80 -2.66 -2.09 8.62
N THR A 81 -1.96 -2.38 7.52
CA THR A 81 -2.18 -3.58 6.71
C THR A 81 -0.86 -4.34 6.53
N GLY A 82 -0.95 -5.65 6.36
CA GLY A 82 0.19 -6.55 6.35
C GLY A 82 -0.25 -7.96 6.76
N LEU A 83 0.72 -8.87 6.91
CA LEU A 83 0.42 -10.19 7.46
C LEU A 83 0.06 -10.08 8.95
N PRO A 84 -0.97 -10.77 9.46
CA PRO A 84 -1.39 -10.64 10.85
C PRO A 84 -0.26 -10.84 11.86
N GLN A 85 0.59 -11.86 11.68
CA GLN A 85 1.74 -12.07 12.58
C GLN A 85 2.79 -10.95 12.55
N ASP A 86 2.92 -10.27 11.40
CA ASP A 86 3.87 -9.17 11.22
C ASP A 86 3.36 -7.89 11.90
N LEU A 87 2.05 -7.65 11.86
CA LEU A 87 1.42 -6.48 12.49
C LEU A 87 1.59 -6.49 14.02
N LEU A 88 1.60 -7.67 14.63
CA LEU A 88 1.89 -7.85 16.06
C LEU A 88 3.29 -7.37 16.47
N THR A 89 4.22 -7.22 15.52
CA THR A 89 5.58 -6.75 15.78
C THR A 89 5.73 -5.23 15.81
N ILE A 90 4.69 -4.49 15.42
CA ILE A 90 4.73 -3.02 15.34
C ILE A 90 4.70 -2.45 16.77
N PRO A 91 5.71 -1.67 17.21
CA PRO A 91 5.80 -1.17 18.58
C PRO A 91 5.02 0.13 18.79
N ILE A 92 3.76 0.12 18.34
CA ILE A 92 2.80 1.19 18.56
C ILE A 92 1.62 0.56 19.31
N PRO A 93 1.29 1.02 20.53
CA PRO A 93 0.15 0.49 21.26
C PRO A 93 -1.13 0.64 20.45
N GLU A 94 -1.94 -0.42 20.42
CA GLU A 94 -3.31 -0.40 19.90
C GLU A 94 -3.40 0.13 18.45
N ILE A 95 -2.53 -0.34 17.56
CA ILE A 95 -2.70 -0.06 16.13
C ILE A 95 -4.06 -0.58 15.65
N GLU A 96 -4.71 0.21 14.81
CA GLU A 96 -5.93 -0.21 14.13
C GLU A 96 -5.56 -1.05 12.89
N THR A 97 -6.20 -2.19 12.72
CA THR A 97 -6.01 -3.11 11.59
C THR A 97 -7.37 -3.51 11.01
N LEU A 98 -7.38 -4.13 9.83
CA LEU A 98 -8.60 -4.75 9.33
C LEU A 98 -9.04 -5.92 10.23
N PRO A 99 -10.35 -6.07 10.49
CA PRO A 99 -10.90 -7.21 11.22
C PRO A 99 -11.09 -8.45 10.32
N PHE A 100 -10.61 -8.40 9.08
CA PHE A 100 -10.75 -9.45 8.08
C PHE A 100 -9.37 -9.99 7.70
N ASN A 101 -9.27 -11.32 7.53
CA ASN A 101 -7.99 -11.98 7.29
C ASN A 101 -7.66 -12.12 5.80
N GLU A 102 -8.68 -12.08 4.94
CA GLU A 102 -8.54 -12.28 3.51
C GLU A 102 -8.02 -11.01 2.84
N PHE A 103 -6.99 -11.18 1.99
CA PHE A 103 -6.34 -10.06 1.30
C PHE A 103 -7.31 -9.21 0.45
N ILE A 104 -8.41 -9.79 -0.02
CA ILE A 104 -9.42 -9.07 -0.81
C ILE A 104 -10.02 -7.88 -0.05
N TYR A 105 -10.10 -7.94 1.29
CA TYR A 105 -10.55 -6.82 2.11
C TYR A 105 -9.52 -5.69 2.16
N THR A 106 -8.22 -5.99 2.10
CA THR A 106 -7.16 -4.98 1.92
C THR A 106 -7.25 -4.32 0.54
N VAL A 107 -7.58 -5.09 -0.50
CA VAL A 107 -7.82 -4.55 -1.85
C VAL A 107 -9.01 -3.58 -1.82
N ALA A 108 -10.11 -3.98 -1.19
CA ALA A 108 -11.30 -3.14 -1.04
C ALA A 108 -11.04 -1.90 -0.17
N LEU A 109 -10.34 -2.04 0.96
CA LEU A 109 -9.93 -0.90 1.79
C LEU A 109 -9.12 0.11 0.96
N THR A 110 -8.24 -0.37 0.07
CA THR A 110 -7.46 0.49 -0.82
C THR A 110 -8.34 1.26 -1.81
N LYS A 111 -9.38 0.64 -2.35
CA LYS A 111 -10.36 1.34 -3.22
C LYS A 111 -11.04 2.51 -2.50
N TYR A 112 -11.26 2.39 -1.19
CA TYR A 112 -11.97 3.38 -0.40
C TYR A 112 -11.07 4.28 0.46
N SER A 113 -9.75 4.12 0.39
CA SER A 113 -8.83 5.01 1.09
C SER A 113 -8.60 6.33 0.37
N ASP A 114 -8.17 7.34 1.13
CA ASP A 114 -7.73 8.63 0.63
C ASP A 114 -6.25 8.60 0.22
N PHE A 115 -5.42 7.86 0.97
CA PHE A 115 -3.97 7.82 0.79
C PHE A 115 -3.38 6.46 1.20
N VAL A 116 -2.31 6.04 0.55
CA VAL A 116 -1.56 4.80 0.88
C VAL A 116 -0.10 5.11 1.15
N ILE A 117 0.42 4.64 2.28
CA ILE A 117 1.84 4.60 2.59
C ILE A 117 2.27 3.14 2.60
N SER A 118 3.19 2.75 1.74
CA SER A 118 3.59 1.35 1.65
C SER A 118 5.06 1.20 1.28
N VAL A 119 5.70 0.15 1.79
CA VAL A 119 6.91 -0.40 1.16
C VAL A 119 6.54 -1.10 -0.16
N ASP A 120 7.55 -1.46 -0.97
CA ASP A 120 7.35 -2.17 -2.24
C ASP A 120 6.66 -3.54 -2.05
N THR A 121 5.34 -3.55 -2.21
CA THR A 121 4.46 -4.71 -2.08
C THR A 121 3.34 -4.64 -3.11
N ALA A 122 2.53 -5.70 -3.21
CA ALA A 122 1.33 -5.71 -4.05
C ALA A 122 0.39 -4.51 -3.78
N LEU A 123 0.39 -3.95 -2.56
CA LEU A 123 -0.45 -2.82 -2.20
C LEU A 123 -0.14 -1.56 -3.03
N VAL A 124 1.12 -1.32 -3.39
CA VAL A 124 1.51 -0.17 -4.23
C VAL A 124 0.87 -0.27 -5.62
N HIS A 125 0.76 -1.49 -6.17
CA HIS A 125 0.13 -1.73 -7.46
C HIS A 125 -1.40 -1.64 -7.39
N ILE A 126 -2.00 -2.14 -6.31
CA ILE A 126 -3.44 -2.01 -6.07
C ILE A 126 -3.84 -0.53 -5.91
N ALA A 127 -3.04 0.24 -5.17
CA ALA A 127 -3.25 1.67 -5.02
C ALA A 127 -3.17 2.38 -6.38
N ALA A 128 -2.23 1.98 -7.24
CA ALA A 128 -2.15 2.49 -8.62
C ALA A 128 -3.40 2.14 -9.45
N ALA A 129 -3.93 0.93 -9.33
CA ALA A 129 -5.17 0.50 -10.02
C ALA A 129 -6.36 1.42 -9.69
N TYR A 130 -6.50 1.78 -8.41
CA TYR A 130 -7.57 2.65 -7.94
C TYR A 130 -7.20 4.13 -7.93
N HIS A 131 -6.10 4.51 -8.61
CA HIS A 131 -5.62 5.90 -8.72
C HIS A 131 -5.46 6.60 -7.37
N LYS A 132 -5.00 5.86 -6.36
CA LYS A 132 -4.80 6.36 -5.00
C LYS A 132 -3.46 7.07 -4.87
N PRO A 133 -3.44 8.30 -4.35
CA PRO A 133 -2.22 8.94 -3.88
C PRO A 133 -1.41 8.00 -2.99
N THR A 134 -0.15 7.76 -3.36
CA THR A 134 0.68 6.72 -2.74
C THR A 134 2.10 7.23 -2.43
N LEU A 135 2.53 7.10 -1.18
CA LEU A 135 3.93 7.22 -0.77
C LEU A 135 4.55 5.82 -0.72
N ALA A 136 5.36 5.50 -1.74
CA ALA A 136 6.03 4.21 -1.85
C ALA A 136 7.51 4.30 -1.41
N PHE A 137 7.90 3.43 -0.48
CA PHE A 137 9.28 3.30 0.00
C PHE A 137 9.98 2.11 -0.67
N TYR A 138 11.02 2.41 -1.45
CA TYR A 138 11.83 1.40 -2.12
C TYR A 138 13.21 1.25 -1.44
N PRO A 139 13.66 0.02 -1.18
CA PRO A 139 14.99 -0.21 -0.63
C PRO A 139 16.07 0.27 -1.60
N ASN A 140 17.05 1.01 -1.08
CA ASN A 140 18.17 1.59 -1.82
C ASN A 140 19.42 0.70 -1.79
N SER A 141 19.28 -0.61 -1.58
CA SER A 141 20.43 -1.52 -1.57
C SER A 141 20.27 -2.65 -2.59
N ARG A 142 21.25 -2.76 -3.49
CA ARG A 142 21.51 -3.99 -4.26
C ARG A 142 22.16 -5.07 -3.38
N THR A 143 22.47 -4.74 -2.13
CA THR A 143 23.05 -5.63 -1.11
C THR A 143 21.97 -6.04 -0.09
N PRO A 144 22.02 -7.26 0.44
CA PRO A 144 21.02 -7.80 1.38
C PRO A 144 21.08 -7.21 2.80
N GLU A 145 21.90 -6.17 3.03
CA GLU A 145 22.09 -5.59 4.36
C GLU A 145 20.91 -4.70 4.75
N TYR A 146 20.48 -4.84 6.01
CA TYR A 146 19.34 -4.15 6.60
C TYR A 146 19.82 -3.24 7.76
N PRO A 147 19.30 -2.01 7.90
CA PRO A 147 18.28 -1.38 7.06
C PRO A 147 18.86 -0.80 5.76
N SER A 148 18.18 -1.02 4.64
CA SER A 148 18.49 -0.30 3.41
C SER A 148 18.08 1.17 3.58
N THR A 149 18.88 2.11 3.09
CA THR A 149 18.40 3.49 2.91
C THR A 149 17.17 3.46 1.98
N PHE A 150 16.23 4.41 2.08
CA PHE A 150 15.04 4.42 1.22
C PHE A 150 15.10 5.58 0.23
N ASN A 151 14.69 5.33 -1.02
CA ASN A 151 14.45 6.40 -1.98
C ASN A 151 12.94 6.68 -2.05
N LEU A 152 12.57 7.95 -1.93
CA LEU A 152 11.24 8.43 -2.26
C LEU A 152 11.12 8.53 -3.77
N VAL A 153 10.16 7.83 -4.37
CA VAL A 153 9.85 7.97 -5.79
C VAL A 153 8.56 8.78 -5.91
N PRO A 154 8.65 10.10 -6.19
CA PRO A 154 7.47 10.85 -6.59
C PRO A 154 7.00 10.31 -7.96
N LYS A 155 5.70 10.03 -8.07
CA LYS A 155 5.05 9.82 -9.37
C LYS A 155 4.64 11.16 -9.96
#